data_AF-A0A8J6HN84-F1
#
_entry.id   AF-A0A8J6HN84-F1
#
_cell.length_a   1.000
_cell.length_b   1.000
_cell.length_c   1.000
_cell.angle_alpha   90.00
_cell.angle_beta   90.00
_cell.angle_gamma   90.00
#
_symmetry.space_group_name_H-M   'P 1'
#
loop_
_entity.id
_entity.type
_entity.pdbx_description
1 polymer ?
#
loop_
_entity_poly.entity_id
_entity_poly.type
_entity_poly.pdbx_seq_one_letter_code
_entity_poly.pdbx_strand_id
1 'polypeptide(L)'
;MIIKKIDKKKDRTIVLNHKHVLLEQLNKCDDLALVLHLTTLVIFTTATQCMLHASGRHVASILQFLKQYLSEEQVAELTSYHDFVTLMLSGGTEAENAKEKLKEKMQVVKNIANEFKKPGTEKS
;
A
#
# COMPACT_ATOMS: atom_id res chain seq x y z
N MET A 1 31.63 18.74 4.07
CA MET A 1 30.34 18.02 4.06
C MET A 1 30.51 16.77 4.91
N ILE A 2 30.02 16.78 6.16
CA ILE A 2 30.24 15.68 7.10
C ILE A 2 29.28 14.55 6.71
N ILE A 3 29.84 13.47 6.17
CA ILE A 3 29.10 12.22 5.95
C ILE A 3 28.86 11.64 7.34
N LYS A 4 27.74 12.04 7.97
CA LYS A 4 27.25 11.45 9.23
C LYS A 4 27.19 9.94 9.02
N LYS A 5 27.93 9.18 9.84
CA LYS A 5 27.84 7.72 9.89
C LYS A 5 26.37 7.33 9.97
N ILE A 6 25.84 6.71 8.90
CA ILE A 6 24.48 6.18 8.88
C ILE A 6 24.45 5.04 9.91
N ASP A 7 23.82 5.30 11.04
CA ASP A 7 23.52 4.28 12.03
C ASP A 7 22.39 3.40 11.48
N LYS A 8 22.76 2.37 10.71
CA LYS A 8 21.81 1.48 10.01
C LYS A 8 20.77 0.85 10.95
N LYS A 9 21.06 0.72 12.25
CA LYS A 9 20.10 0.19 13.23
C LYS A 9 18.99 1.21 13.52
N LYS A 10 19.34 2.47 13.78
CA LYS A 10 18.36 3.54 13.98
C LYS A 10 17.46 3.74 12.75
N ASP A 11 18.04 3.74 11.56
CA ASP A 11 17.30 3.90 10.31
C ASP A 11 16.25 2.79 10.12
N ARG A 12 16.66 1.52 10.32
CA ARG A 12 15.75 0.38 10.29
C ARG A 12 14.62 0.49 11.31
N THR A 13 14.91 0.93 12.53
CA THR A 13 13.88 1.12 13.56
C THR A 13 12.87 2.21 13.17
N ILE A 14 13.32 3.30 12.56
CA ILE A 14 12.44 4.38 12.08
C ILE A 14 11.49 3.86 11.01
N VAL A 15 12.01 3.12 10.02
CA VAL A 15 11.21 2.53 8.94
C VAL A 15 10.19 1.53 9.48
N LEU A 16 10.58 0.69 10.45
CA LEU A 16 9.67 -0.26 11.11
C LEU A 16 8.56 0.45 11.88
N ASN A 17 8.90 1.50 12.63
CA ASN A 17 7.91 2.30 13.34
C ASN A 17 6.94 2.99 12.37
N HIS A 18 7.46 3.54 11.28
CA HIS A 18 6.64 4.14 10.23
C HIS A 18 5.67 3.12 9.61
N LYS A 19 6.15 1.91 9.29
CA LYS A 19 5.30 0.81 8.85
C LYS A 19 4.17 0.50 9.85
N HIS A 20 4.49 0.44 11.14
CA HIS A 20 3.49 0.16 12.18
C HIS A 20 2.41 1.24 12.23
N VAL A 21 2.81 2.52 12.15
CA VAL A 21 1.86 3.64 12.10
C VAL A 21 0.96 3.54 10.86
N LEU A 22 1.54 3.28 9.68
CA LEU A 22 0.76 3.12 8.45
C LEU A 22 -0.23 1.95 8.53
N LEU A 23 0.18 0.82 9.11
CA LEU A 23 -0.71 -0.33 9.32
C LEU A 23 -1.84 0.00 10.31
N GLU A 24 -1.55 0.70 11.40
CA GLU A 24 -2.58 1.13 12.34
C GLU A 24 -3.61 2.06 11.66
N GLN A 25 -3.12 3.03 10.87
CA GLN A 25 -3.97 3.91 10.08
C GLN A 25 -4.82 3.12 9.08
N LEU A 26 -4.23 2.15 8.37
CA LEU A 26 -4.93 1.30 7.41
C LEU A 26 -6.07 0.51 8.09
N ASN A 27 -5.80 -0.05 9.27
CA ASN A 27 -6.79 -0.83 9.99
C ASN A 27 -7.96 0.03 10.50
N LYS A 28 -7.70 1.28 10.90
CA LYS A 28 -8.73 2.26 11.34
C LYS A 28 -9.41 3.01 10.20
N CYS A 29 -9.00 2.81 8.95
CA CYS A 29 -9.50 3.55 7.80
C CYS A 29 -10.69 2.86 7.14
N ASP A 30 -11.81 3.58 7.00
CA ASP A 30 -13.00 3.13 6.25
C ASP A 30 -13.17 3.84 4.90
N ASP A 31 -12.31 4.82 4.60
CA ASP A 31 -12.31 5.47 3.29
C ASP A 31 -11.66 4.58 2.22
N LEU A 32 -12.40 4.29 1.16
CA LEU A 32 -12.01 3.32 0.12
C LEU A 32 -10.75 3.77 -0.62
N ALA A 33 -10.66 5.04 -1.01
CA ALA A 33 -9.51 5.55 -1.74
C ALA A 33 -8.26 5.60 -0.84
N LEU A 34 -8.43 5.98 0.42
CA LEU A 34 -7.34 6.05 1.40
C LEU A 34 -6.84 4.66 1.79
N VAL A 35 -7.70 3.64 1.87
CA VAL A 35 -7.28 2.24 2.09
C VAL A 35 -6.29 1.81 1.02
N LEU A 36 -6.59 2.04 -0.27
CA LEU A 36 -5.68 1.69 -1.35
C LEU A 36 -4.35 2.44 -1.25
N HIS A 37 -4.41 3.73 -0.91
CA HIS A 37 -3.23 4.56 -0.75
C HIS A 37 -2.31 4.04 0.37
N LEU A 38 -2.87 3.81 1.55
CA LEU A 38 -2.15 3.30 2.72
C LEU A 38 -1.58 1.90 2.45
N THR A 39 -2.36 1.01 1.85
CA THR A 39 -1.88 -0.32 1.44
C THR A 39 -0.66 -0.21 0.52
N THR A 40 -0.73 0.66 -0.48
CA THR A 40 0.38 0.89 -1.42
C THR A 40 1.65 1.39 -0.71
N LEU A 41 1.50 2.31 0.24
CA LEU A 41 2.62 2.82 1.05
C LEU A 41 3.22 1.76 1.98
N VAL A 42 2.38 0.94 2.61
CA VAL A 42 2.82 -0.17 3.50
C VAL A 42 3.63 -1.19 2.71
N ILE A 43 3.13 -1.61 1.54
CA ILE A 43 3.81 -2.57 0.67
C ILE A 43 5.15 -1.98 0.19
N PHE A 44 5.16 -0.72 -0.26
CA PHE A 44 6.39 -0.04 -0.68
C PHE A 44 7.42 0.03 0.44
N THR A 45 7.00 0.47 1.63
CA THR A 45 7.87 0.58 2.80
C THR A 45 8.41 -0.78 3.19
N THR A 46 7.60 -1.84 3.11
CA THR A 46 8.03 -3.21 3.41
C THR A 46 9.01 -3.75 2.36
N ALA A 47 8.73 -3.56 1.08
CA ALA A 47 9.55 -4.08 -0.02
C ALA A 47 10.92 -3.38 -0.09
N THR A 48 10.91 -2.04 -0.04
CA THR A 48 12.12 -1.21 -0.24
C THR A 48 12.87 -0.91 1.05
N GLN A 49 12.22 -1.06 2.22
CA GLN A 49 12.74 -0.57 3.50
C GLN A 49 13.01 0.95 3.50
N CYS A 50 12.30 1.70 2.67
CA CYS A 50 12.36 3.15 2.59
C CYS A 50 10.98 3.75 2.87
N MET A 51 10.95 4.87 3.59
CA MET A 51 9.72 5.64 3.77
C MET A 51 9.38 6.39 2.48
N LEU A 52 8.10 6.39 2.12
CA LEU A 52 7.59 7.12 0.96
C LEU A 52 6.44 8.03 1.37
N HIS A 53 6.57 9.31 1.06
CA HIS A 53 5.47 10.26 1.16
C HIS A 53 5.03 10.62 -0.26
N ALA A 54 3.84 10.19 -0.64
CA ALA A 54 3.28 10.45 -1.96
C ALA A 54 1.81 10.82 -1.83
N SER A 55 1.29 11.63 -2.76
CA SER A 55 -0.15 11.85 -2.89
C SER A 55 -0.84 10.67 -3.57
N GLY A 56 -2.14 10.49 -3.34
CA GLY A 56 -2.97 9.46 -3.99
C GLY A 56 -2.86 9.40 -5.53
N ARG A 57 -2.54 10.53 -6.18
CA ARG A 57 -2.31 10.59 -7.64
C ARG A 57 -1.18 9.69 -8.16
N HIS A 58 -0.22 9.33 -7.32
CA HIS A 58 0.91 8.49 -7.70
C HIS A 58 0.66 7.00 -7.42
N VAL A 59 -0.51 6.61 -6.90
CA VAL A 59 -0.81 5.22 -6.53
C VAL A 59 -0.64 4.28 -7.73
N ALA A 60 -1.11 4.66 -8.92
CA ALA A 60 -0.93 3.86 -10.14
C ALA A 60 0.55 3.58 -10.46
N SER A 61 1.40 4.61 -10.39
CA SER A 61 2.84 4.49 -10.66
C SER A 61 3.54 3.64 -9.59
N ILE A 62 3.17 3.80 -8.31
CA ILE A 62 3.73 3.01 -7.23
C ILE A 62 3.28 1.55 -7.36
N LEU A 63 2.02 1.28 -7.67
CA LEU A 63 1.51 -0.07 -7.94
C LEU A 63 2.27 -0.73 -9.09
N GLN A 64 2.55 0.00 -10.17
CA GLN A 64 3.36 -0.50 -11.28
C GLN A 64 4.77 -0.91 -10.84
N PHE A 65 5.41 -0.09 -9.99
CA PHE A 65 6.70 -0.44 -9.39
C PHE A 65 6.60 -1.67 -8.47
N LEU A 66 5.50 -1.80 -7.72
CA LEU A 66 5.28 -2.88 -6.76
C LEU A 66 5.00 -4.24 -7.41
N LYS A 67 4.61 -4.28 -8.69
CA LYS A 67 4.33 -5.54 -9.41
C LYS A 67 5.46 -6.55 -9.32
N GLN A 68 6.71 -6.10 -9.26
CA GLN A 68 7.88 -6.99 -9.15
C GLN A 68 8.02 -7.67 -7.77
N TYR A 69 7.35 -7.16 -6.75
CA TYR A 69 7.42 -7.66 -5.37
C TYR A 69 6.17 -8.45 -4.95
N LEU A 70 5.12 -8.41 -5.77
CA LEU A 70 3.80 -8.95 -5.47
C LEU A 70 3.52 -10.17 -6.35
N SER A 71 2.70 -11.09 -5.86
CA SER A 71 2.18 -12.20 -6.67
C SER A 71 1.18 -11.68 -7.71
N GLU A 72 1.01 -12.42 -8.82
CA GLU A 72 0.06 -12.04 -9.89
C GLU A 72 -1.37 -11.82 -9.35
N GLU A 73 -1.81 -12.64 -8.40
CA GLU A 73 -3.10 -12.49 -7.72
C GLU A 73 -3.21 -11.17 -6.96
N GLN A 74 -2.18 -10.81 -6.18
CA GLN A 74 -2.15 -9.55 -5.42
C GLN A 74 -2.13 -8.33 -6.36
N VAL A 75 -1.39 -8.43 -7.46
CA VAL A 75 -1.35 -7.37 -8.49
C VAL A 75 -2.73 -7.20 -9.13
N ALA A 76 -3.40 -8.30 -9.48
CA ALA A 76 -4.73 -8.26 -10.07
C ALA A 76 -5.76 -7.62 -9.11
N GLU A 77 -5.73 -8.02 -7.84
CA GLU A 77 -6.60 -7.47 -6.79
C GLU A 77 -6.38 -5.97 -6.57
N LEU A 78 -5.14 -5.52 -6.39
CA LEU A 78 -4.83 -4.11 -6.18
C LEU A 78 -5.13 -3.25 -7.41
N THR A 79 -4.88 -3.78 -8.61
CA THR A 79 -5.20 -3.10 -9.87
C THR A 79 -6.71 -2.98 -10.06
N SER A 80 -7.46 -4.05 -9.78
CA SER A 80 -8.93 -4.03 -9.83
C SER A 80 -9.51 -3.04 -8.82
N TYR A 81 -8.98 -3.00 -7.60
CA TYR A 81 -9.40 -2.03 -6.60
C TYR A 81 -9.12 -0.59 -7.04
N HIS A 82 -7.93 -0.33 -7.61
CA HIS A 82 -7.58 0.97 -8.16
C HIS A 82 -8.53 1.44 -9.27
N ASP A 83 -8.91 0.53 -10.18
CA ASP A 83 -9.85 0.82 -11.25
C ASP A 83 -11.21 1.24 -10.69
N PHE A 84 -11.73 0.50 -9.70
CA PHE A 84 -12.97 0.87 -9.02
C PHE A 84 -12.86 2.18 -8.24
N VAL A 85 -11.73 2.48 -7.59
CA VAL A 85 -11.52 3.79 -6.94
C VAL A 85 -11.56 4.90 -7.98
N THR A 86 -10.93 4.71 -9.13
CA THR A 86 -10.94 5.69 -10.22
C THR A 86 -12.35 5.90 -10.78
N LEU A 87 -13.10 4.83 -10.97
CA LEU A 87 -14.50 4.87 -11.39
C LEU A 87 -15.39 5.58 -10.36
N MET A 88 -15.21 5.26 -9.08
CA MET A 88 -15.92 5.89 -7.95
C MET A 88 -15.66 7.40 -7.88
N LEU A 89 -14.42 7.83 -8.12
CA LEU A 89 -14.03 9.24 -8.15
C LEU A 89 -14.47 9.97 -9.41
N SER A 90 -14.66 9.25 -10.52
CA SER A 90 -15.13 9.82 -11.79
C SER A 90 -16.61 10.22 -11.74
N GLY A 91 -17.37 9.67 -10.78
CA GLY A 91 -18.78 9.98 -10.57
C GLY A 91 -19.72 9.29 -11.57
N GLY A 92 -21.03 9.55 -11.43
CA GLY A 92 -22.08 8.96 -12.27
C GLY A 92 -22.73 7.70 -11.67
N THR A 93 -23.62 7.08 -12.43
CA THR A 93 -24.44 5.94 -11.97
C THR A 93 -23.60 4.70 -11.63
N GLU A 94 -22.45 4.53 -12.28
CA GLU A 94 -21.52 3.42 -12.05
C GLU A 94 -20.71 3.58 -10.75
N ALA A 95 -20.62 4.80 -10.20
CA ALA A 95 -19.86 5.08 -8.99
C ALA A 95 -20.44 4.40 -7.75
N GLU A 96 -21.77 4.27 -7.65
CA GLU A 96 -22.41 3.58 -6.52
C GLU A 96 -22.12 2.07 -6.55
N ASN A 97 -22.19 1.44 -7.72
CA ASN A 97 -21.84 0.03 -7.90
C ASN A 97 -20.34 -0.20 -7.63
N ALA A 98 -19.48 0.73 -8.04
CA ALA A 98 -18.05 0.71 -7.71
C ALA A 98 -17.81 0.77 -6.19
N LYS A 99 -18.54 1.64 -5.46
CA LYS A 99 -18.43 1.73 -4.00
C LYS A 99 -18.80 0.43 -3.30
N GLU A 100 -19.85 -0.27 -3.75
CA GLU A 100 -20.24 -1.55 -3.16
C GLU A 100 -19.12 -2.59 -3.34
N LYS A 101 -18.61 -2.75 -4.57
CA LYS A 101 -17.50 -3.66 -4.87
C LYS A 101 -16.23 -3.31 -4.09
N LEU A 102 -15.94 -2.02 -3.92
CA LEU A 102 -14.81 -1.53 -3.12
C LEU A 102 -14.95 -1.90 -1.64
N LYS A 103 -16.16 -1.86 -1.08
CA LYS A 103 -16.39 -2.28 0.31
C LYS A 103 -16.15 -3.77 0.50
N GLU A 104 -16.63 -4.60 -0.44
CA GLU A 104 -16.40 -6.05 -0.40
C GLU A 104 -14.91 -6.40 -0.49
N LYS A 105 -14.18 -5.73 -1.38
CA LYS A 105 -12.74 -5.96 -1.59
C LYS A 105 -11.85 -5.29 -0.55
N MET A 106 -12.38 -4.35 0.24
CA MET A 106 -11.60 -3.57 1.21
C MET A 106 -10.85 -4.47 2.18
N GLN A 107 -11.51 -5.50 2.72
CA GLN A 107 -10.88 -6.40 3.67
C GLN A 107 -9.73 -7.19 3.05
N VAL A 108 -9.87 -7.60 1.78
CA VAL A 108 -8.82 -8.35 1.10
C VAL A 108 -7.60 -7.46 0.84
N VAL A 109 -7.80 -6.23 0.37
CA VAL A 109 -6.73 -5.24 0.20
C VAL A 109 -6.01 -4.90 1.51
N LYS A 110 -6.75 -4.79 2.62
CA LYS A 110 -6.16 -4.62 3.96
C LYS A 110 -5.34 -5.85 4.35
N ASN A 111 -5.85 -7.06 4.11
CA ASN A 111 -5.16 -8.30 4.44
C ASN A 111 -3.86 -8.45 3.63
N ILE A 112 -3.87 -8.11 2.34
CA ILE A 112 -2.66 -8.11 1.49
C ILE A 112 -1.57 -7.25 2.15
N ALA A 113 -1.90 -6.04 2.61
CA ALA A 113 -0.92 -5.15 3.23
C ALA A 113 -0.40 -5.67 4.59
N ASN A 114 -1.28 -6.23 5.42
CA ASN A 114 -0.93 -6.76 6.73
C ASN A 114 -0.03 -8.00 6.62
N GLU A 115 -0.34 -8.91 5.69
CA GLU A 115 0.38 -10.16 5.49
C GLU A 115 1.63 -10.00 4.59
N PHE A 116 1.75 -8.86 3.89
CA PHE A 116 2.88 -8.63 3.00
C PHE A 116 4.21 -8.65 3.75
N LYS A 117 5.05 -9.61 3.38
CA LYS A 117 6.42 -9.76 3.84
C LYS A 117 7.35 -9.55 2.66
N LYS A 118 8.54 -9.02 2.95
CA LYS A 118 9.54 -8.73 1.92
C LYS A 118 9.93 -10.05 1.22
N PRO A 119 9.87 -10.13 -0.12
CA PRO A 119 10.40 -11.28 -0.84
C PRO A 119 11.92 -11.35 -0.56
N GLY A 120 12.36 -12.43 0.09
CA GLY A 120 13.75 -12.61 0.53
C GLY A 120 13.98 -12.61 2.05
N THR A 121 12.94 -12.58 2.89
CA THR A 121 13.06 -12.87 4.35
C THR A 121 12.69 -14.31 4.73
N GLU A 122 12.73 -15.25 3.79
CA GLU A 122 12.69 -16.68 4.10
C GLU A 122 14.06 -17.10 4.65
N LYS A 123 14.10 -17.22 5.99
CA LYS A 123 15.05 -17.94 6.85
C LYS A 123 16.35 -18.42 6.17
N SER A 124 17.46 -17.76 6.48
CA SER A 124 18.68 -18.47 6.88
C SER A 124 18.62 -18.77 8.37
#